data_AF-A0A2S9Y885-F1
#
_entry.id   AF-A0A2S9Y885-F1
#
_cell.length_a   1.000
_cell.length_b   1.000
_cell.length_c   1.000
_cell.angle_alpha   90.00
_cell.angle_beta   90.00
_cell.angle_gamma   90.00
#
_symmetry.space_group_name_H-M   'P 1'
#
loop_
_entity.id
_entity.type
_entity.pdbx_description
1 polymer ?
#
loop_
_entity_poly.entity_id
_entity_poly.type
_entity_poly.pdbx_seq_one_letter_code
_entity_poly.pdbx_strand_id
1 'polypeptide(L)'
;MSSRLETLLALDALGLLDAAELDELAQLDPDAHAELRAELEASASMVALTAAPVVPPASLRERLLADLHREPFAPLVARVAELFDVGRARAGELLGRLASTEGWTPLFPGAAFLDLEGGPALGSASAGLVRIAAGLEFPNHRHIGAEQVLVLQGAFVDSAGARVGPGQLATMPDGSSHGFTVEPERELFYAVVVSEIEFDDGTRAP
;
A
#
# COMPACT_ATOMS: atom_id res chain seq x y z
N MET A 1 24.67 24.13 -14.63
CA MET A 1 24.02 23.18 -13.70
C MET A 1 23.04 22.25 -14.41
N SER A 2 22.29 22.68 -15.44
CA SER A 2 21.33 21.82 -16.20
C SER A 2 21.91 20.52 -16.79
N SER A 3 23.11 20.54 -17.38
CA SER A 3 23.59 19.39 -18.18
C SER A 3 23.99 18.15 -17.36
N ARG A 4 24.51 18.31 -16.13
CA ARG A 4 24.90 17.17 -15.29
C ARG A 4 23.67 16.43 -14.79
N LEU A 5 22.65 17.19 -14.39
CA LEU A 5 21.39 16.64 -13.92
C LEU A 5 20.65 15.86 -15.01
N GLU A 6 20.51 16.45 -16.20
CA GLU A 6 19.93 15.77 -17.36
C GLU A 6 20.69 14.47 -17.68
N THR A 7 22.02 14.49 -17.55
CA THR A 7 22.86 13.29 -17.76
C THR A 7 22.56 12.22 -16.71
N LEU A 8 22.46 12.59 -15.42
CA LEU A 8 22.14 11.64 -14.34
C LEU A 8 20.77 11.01 -14.54
N LEU A 9 19.74 11.81 -14.84
CA LEU A 9 18.39 11.29 -15.08
C LEU A 9 18.33 10.37 -16.31
N ALA A 10 19.08 10.69 -17.37
CA ALA A 10 19.12 9.85 -18.57
C ALA A 10 19.84 8.52 -18.33
N LEU A 11 20.95 8.54 -17.59
CA LEU A 11 21.67 7.33 -17.20
C LEU A 11 20.84 6.48 -16.23
N ASP A 12 20.09 7.11 -15.32
CA ASP A 12 19.16 6.43 -14.42
C ASP A 12 18.06 5.70 -15.20
N ALA A 13 17.41 6.38 -16.15
CA ALA A 13 16.39 5.79 -17.01
C ALA A 13 16.90 4.59 -17.82
N LEU A 14 18.20 4.56 -18.13
CA LEU A 14 18.87 3.45 -18.81
C LEU A 14 19.43 2.38 -17.84
N GLY A 15 19.39 2.62 -16.53
CA GLY A 15 19.98 1.73 -15.51
C GLY A 15 21.50 1.67 -15.57
N LEU A 16 22.16 2.77 -15.94
CA LEU A 16 23.61 2.85 -16.18
C LEU A 16 24.38 3.67 -15.12
N LEU A 17 23.71 4.16 -14.08
CA LEU A 17 24.37 4.87 -12.99
C LEU A 17 25.30 3.94 -12.20
N ASP A 18 26.44 4.50 -11.77
CA ASP A 18 27.26 3.86 -10.74
C ASP A 18 26.75 4.20 -9.32
N ALA A 19 27.37 3.60 -8.30
CA ALA A 19 26.96 3.79 -6.91
C ALA A 19 27.06 5.25 -6.43
N ALA A 20 28.08 5.99 -6.85
CA ALA A 20 28.25 7.39 -6.45
C ALA A 20 27.22 8.29 -7.14
N GLU A 21 26.88 7.98 -8.39
CA GLU A 21 25.85 8.71 -9.14
C GLU A 21 24.43 8.40 -8.66
N LEU A 22 24.17 7.18 -8.19
CA LEU A 22 22.93 6.83 -7.49
C LEU A 22 22.78 7.61 -6.19
N ASP A 23 23.85 7.71 -5.40
CA ASP A 23 23.86 8.51 -4.17
C ASP A 23 23.65 10.00 -4.49
N GLU A 24 24.29 10.53 -5.53
CA GLU A 24 24.09 11.90 -6.00
C GLU A 24 22.63 12.16 -6.39
N LEU A 25 22.02 11.26 -7.17
CA LEU A 25 20.62 11.34 -7.57
C LEU A 25 19.67 11.27 -6.37
N ALA A 26 19.96 10.43 -5.38
CA ALA A 26 19.13 10.26 -4.18
C ALA A 26 19.10 11.50 -3.27
N GLN A 27 20.08 12.41 -3.39
CA GLN A 27 20.10 13.68 -2.66
C GLN A 27 19.29 14.79 -3.33
N LEU A 28 18.79 14.56 -4.55
CA LEU A 28 18.00 15.55 -5.28
C LEU A 28 16.54 15.50 -4.87
N ASP A 29 15.87 16.64 -4.98
CA ASP A 29 14.41 16.71 -4.82
C ASP A 29 13.75 15.94 -5.98
N PRO A 30 13.04 14.83 -5.69
CA PRO A 30 12.43 14.01 -6.73
C PRO A 30 11.32 14.75 -7.49
N ASP A 31 10.67 15.73 -6.87
CA ASP A 31 9.54 16.44 -7.47
C ASP A 31 9.99 17.55 -8.43
N ALA A 32 11.19 18.11 -8.21
CA ALA A 32 11.72 19.21 -9.01
C ALA A 32 11.94 18.84 -10.50
N HIS A 33 12.04 17.53 -10.81
CA HIS A 33 12.35 17.03 -12.15
C HIS A 33 11.47 15.85 -12.60
N ALA A 34 10.31 15.66 -11.96
CA ALA A 34 9.42 14.55 -12.25
C ALA A 34 8.99 14.46 -13.73
N GLU A 35 8.73 15.59 -14.38
CA GLU A 35 8.31 15.64 -15.79
C GLU A 35 9.43 15.16 -16.74
N LEU A 36 10.64 15.69 -16.58
CA LEU A 36 11.81 15.29 -17.37
C LEU A 36 12.17 13.82 -17.13
N ARG A 37 12.09 13.37 -15.88
CA ARG A 37 12.32 11.97 -15.51
C ARG A 37 11.33 11.04 -16.22
N ALA A 38 10.04 11.37 -16.19
CA ALA A 38 8.99 10.60 -16.87
C ALA A 38 9.21 10.56 -18.41
N GLU A 39 9.62 11.67 -19.02
CA GLU A 39 9.93 11.72 -20.46
C GLU A 39 11.11 10.81 -20.83
N LEU A 40 12.16 10.82 -20.02
CA LEU A 40 13.35 9.98 -20.22
C LEU A 40 13.02 8.49 -20.01
N GLU A 41 12.26 8.14 -18.98
CA GLU A 41 11.79 6.76 -18.72
C GLU A 41 10.91 6.25 -19.88
N ALA A 42 10.02 7.09 -20.42
CA ALA A 42 9.20 6.75 -21.58
C ALA A 42 10.07 6.53 -22.84
N SER A 43 11.07 7.39 -23.06
CA SER A 43 12.02 7.27 -24.18
C SER A 43 12.85 5.99 -24.08
N ALA A 44 13.37 5.67 -22.89
CA ALA A 44 14.10 4.43 -22.63
C ALA A 44 13.22 3.19 -22.88
N SER A 45 11.95 3.24 -22.46
CA SER A 45 10.97 2.18 -22.73
C SER A 45 10.73 1.98 -24.23
N MET A 46 10.62 3.06 -25.01
CA MET A 46 10.48 2.97 -26.47
C MET A 46 11.70 2.34 -27.14
N VAL A 47 12.92 2.69 -26.68
CA VAL A 47 14.15 2.04 -27.15
C VAL A 47 14.15 0.55 -26.80
N ALA A 48 13.74 0.18 -25.58
CA ALA A 48 13.67 -1.21 -25.15
C ALA A 48 12.74 -2.06 -26.04
N LEU A 49 11.63 -1.49 -26.54
CA LEU A 49 10.72 -2.17 -27.47
C LEU A 49 11.35 -2.45 -28.84
N THR A 50 12.44 -1.78 -29.21
CA THR A 50 13.19 -2.05 -30.44
C THR A 50 14.22 -3.16 -30.30
N ALA A 51 14.55 -3.57 -29.06
CA ALA A 51 15.51 -4.63 -28.82
C ALA A 51 15.00 -5.97 -29.36
N ALA A 52 15.92 -6.81 -29.84
CA ALA A 52 15.57 -8.16 -30.27
C ALA A 52 14.97 -8.94 -29.09
N PRO A 53 13.77 -9.53 -29.23
CA PRO A 53 13.14 -10.24 -28.13
C PRO A 53 14.00 -11.45 -27.74
N VAL A 54 14.34 -11.52 -26.45
CA VAL A 54 15.02 -12.68 -25.87
C VAL A 54 13.95 -13.62 -25.33
N VAL A 55 13.97 -14.87 -25.78
CA VAL A 55 13.06 -15.90 -25.24
C VAL A 55 13.53 -16.27 -23.83
N PRO A 56 12.74 -15.99 -22.78
CA PRO A 56 13.13 -16.38 -21.43
C PRO A 56 13.04 -17.91 -21.25
N PRO A 57 13.75 -18.49 -20.26
CA PRO A 57 13.58 -19.90 -19.92
C PRO A 57 12.11 -20.22 -19.62
N ALA A 58 11.62 -21.37 -20.07
CA ALA A 58 10.23 -21.78 -19.87
C ALA A 58 9.81 -21.79 -18.39
N SER A 59 10.75 -22.05 -17.47
CA SER A 59 10.52 -22.05 -16.03
C SER A 59 10.44 -20.66 -15.40
N LEU A 60 10.77 -19.57 -16.12
CA LEU A 60 10.80 -18.23 -15.53
C LEU A 60 9.42 -17.80 -15.04
N ARG A 61 8.37 -18.01 -15.84
CA ARG A 61 6.99 -17.64 -15.48
C ARG A 61 6.54 -18.38 -14.22
N GLU A 62 6.77 -19.68 -14.16
CA GLU A 62 6.38 -20.50 -12.99
C GLU A 62 7.12 -20.07 -11.73
N ARG A 63 8.43 -19.77 -11.82
CA ARG A 63 9.21 -19.28 -10.67
C ARG A 63 8.72 -17.91 -10.18
N LEU A 64 8.50 -16.96 -11.10
CA LEU A 64 7.97 -15.64 -10.75
C LEU A 64 6.59 -15.73 -10.10
N LEU A 65 5.70 -16.56 -10.65
CA LEU A 65 4.39 -16.80 -10.04
C LEU A 65 4.53 -17.49 -8.68
N ALA A 66 5.38 -18.51 -8.54
CA ALA A 66 5.59 -19.18 -7.27
C ALA A 66 6.12 -18.23 -6.18
N ASP A 67 7.06 -17.34 -6.53
CA ASP A 67 7.58 -16.34 -5.60
C ASP A 67 6.51 -15.32 -5.19
N LEU A 68 5.65 -14.87 -6.10
CA LEU A 68 4.50 -14.02 -5.77
C LEU A 68 3.51 -14.71 -4.82
N HIS A 69 3.35 -16.03 -4.90
CA HIS A 69 2.50 -16.77 -3.95
C HIS A 69 3.14 -16.92 -2.57
N ARG A 70 4.48 -16.89 -2.48
CA ARG A 70 5.20 -17.00 -1.20
C ARG A 70 5.10 -15.73 -0.37
N GLU A 71 5.17 -14.57 -1.03
CA GLU A 71 5.07 -13.27 -0.37
C GLU A 71 4.02 -12.38 -1.08
N PRO A 72 2.72 -12.69 -0.93
CA PRO A 72 1.65 -12.05 -1.71
C PRO A 72 1.56 -10.54 -1.50
N PHE A 73 2.12 -10.02 -0.40
CA PHE A 73 2.10 -8.60 -0.05
C PHE A 73 3.46 -7.91 -0.17
N ALA A 74 4.49 -8.59 -0.71
CA ALA A 74 5.82 -7.99 -0.90
C ALA A 74 5.78 -6.63 -1.64
N PRO A 75 4.97 -6.43 -2.70
CA PRO A 75 4.87 -5.13 -3.37
C PRO A 75 4.34 -3.99 -2.48
N LEU A 76 3.63 -4.31 -1.39
CA LEU A 76 2.99 -3.33 -0.50
C LEU A 76 3.84 -3.02 0.75
N VAL A 77 4.95 -3.73 0.98
CA VAL A 77 5.82 -3.55 2.15
C VAL A 77 6.28 -2.10 2.32
N ALA A 78 6.71 -1.46 1.24
CA ALA A 78 7.19 -0.08 1.30
C ALA A 78 6.09 0.90 1.72
N ARG A 79 4.85 0.66 1.28
CA ARG A 79 3.71 1.53 1.58
C ARG A 79 3.17 1.32 2.98
N VAL A 80 3.17 0.08 3.47
CA VAL A 80 2.84 -0.21 4.86
C VAL A 80 3.89 0.35 5.81
N ALA A 81 5.17 0.28 5.44
CA ALA A 81 6.27 0.89 6.18
C ALA A 81 6.05 2.40 6.35
N GLU A 82 5.71 3.09 5.27
CA GLU A 82 5.38 4.52 5.31
C GLU A 82 4.11 4.81 6.11
N LEU A 83 3.01 4.08 5.85
CA LEU A 83 1.74 4.28 6.53
C LEU A 83 1.85 4.11 8.05
N PHE A 84 2.60 3.10 8.51
CA PHE A 84 2.75 2.80 9.93
C PHE A 84 3.96 3.48 10.59
N ASP A 85 4.74 4.27 9.84
CA ASP A 85 6.00 4.86 10.33
C ASP A 85 6.98 3.80 10.89
N VAL A 86 7.17 2.71 10.16
CA VAL A 86 8.08 1.61 10.57
C VAL A 86 9.08 1.27 9.46
N GLY A 87 10.18 0.59 9.82
CA GLY A 87 11.12 0.09 8.83
C GLY A 87 10.54 -1.02 7.94
N ARG A 88 11.04 -1.15 6.69
CA ARG A 88 10.56 -2.16 5.71
C ARG A 88 10.59 -3.60 6.23
N ALA A 89 11.64 -3.98 6.96
CA ALA A 89 11.73 -5.31 7.54
C ALA A 89 10.58 -5.58 8.52
N ARG A 90 10.28 -4.60 9.39
CA ARG A 90 9.17 -4.68 10.34
C ARG A 90 7.82 -4.71 9.63
N ALA A 91 7.60 -3.89 8.61
CA ALA A 91 6.39 -3.91 7.80
C ALA A 91 6.15 -5.29 7.14
N GLY A 92 7.22 -5.94 6.66
CA GLY A 92 7.15 -7.31 6.14
C GLY A 92 6.69 -8.33 7.18
N GLU A 93 7.24 -8.28 8.40
CA GLU A 93 6.81 -9.13 9.52
C GLU A 93 5.34 -8.91 9.88
N LEU A 94 4.90 -7.64 9.92
CA LEU A 94 3.52 -7.27 10.23
C LEU A 94 2.55 -7.81 9.17
N LEU A 95 2.88 -7.67 7.88
CA LEU A 95 2.10 -8.25 6.79
C LEU A 95 2.04 -9.78 6.85
N GLY A 96 3.10 -10.43 7.33
CA GLY A 96 3.11 -11.87 7.60
C GLY A 96 2.05 -12.31 8.61
N ARG A 97 1.61 -11.42 9.52
CA ARG A 97 0.56 -11.72 10.51
C ARG A 97 -0.83 -11.89 9.90
N LEU A 98 -1.07 -11.46 8.66
CA LEU A 98 -2.34 -11.69 7.96
C LEU A 98 -2.69 -13.17 7.84
N ALA A 99 -1.69 -14.04 7.76
CA ALA A 99 -1.88 -15.49 7.70
C ALA A 99 -2.11 -16.14 9.09
N SER A 100 -1.89 -15.39 10.18
CA SER A 100 -2.05 -15.90 11.54
C SER A 100 -3.52 -15.88 11.97
N THR A 101 -3.90 -16.83 12.82
CA THR A 101 -5.17 -16.82 13.54
C THR A 101 -5.07 -16.21 14.94
N GLU A 102 -3.87 -15.83 15.38
CA GLU A 102 -3.60 -15.32 16.73
C GLU A 102 -3.59 -13.79 16.80
N GLY A 103 -4.07 -13.24 17.92
CA GLY A 103 -4.05 -11.79 18.20
C GLY A 103 -5.15 -10.98 17.53
N TRP A 104 -5.98 -11.61 16.70
CA TRP A 104 -7.14 -10.96 16.09
C TRP A 104 -8.28 -10.81 17.10
N THR A 105 -8.72 -9.58 17.31
CA THR A 105 -9.90 -9.24 18.11
C THR A 105 -11.12 -9.14 17.21
N PRO A 106 -12.20 -9.91 17.46
CA PRO A 106 -13.44 -9.76 16.70
C PRO A 106 -14.04 -8.36 16.87
N LEU A 107 -14.43 -7.73 15.77
CA LEU A 107 -15.22 -6.49 15.78
C LEU A 107 -16.72 -6.84 15.80
N PHE A 108 -17.12 -7.71 14.86
CA PHE A 108 -18.45 -8.30 14.75
C PHE A 108 -18.34 -9.59 13.93
N PRO A 109 -19.40 -10.42 13.81
CA PRO A 109 -19.33 -11.67 13.05
C PRO A 109 -18.81 -11.46 11.61
N GLY A 110 -17.64 -12.03 11.31
CA GLY A 110 -16.99 -11.93 10.01
C GLY A 110 -16.06 -10.73 9.82
N ALA A 111 -15.86 -9.90 10.86
CA ALA A 111 -14.86 -8.83 10.88
C ALA A 111 -13.95 -8.93 12.11
N ALA A 112 -12.65 -8.70 11.92
CA ALA A 112 -11.69 -8.69 13.02
C ALA A 112 -10.58 -7.66 12.79
N PHE A 113 -10.07 -7.14 13.89
CA PHE A 113 -8.98 -6.18 13.95
C PHE A 113 -7.76 -6.81 14.63
N LEU A 114 -6.58 -6.56 14.10
CA LEU A 114 -5.31 -6.91 14.67
C LEU A 114 -4.58 -5.62 15.04
N ASP A 115 -4.51 -5.36 16.34
CA ASP A 115 -3.84 -4.18 16.89
C ASP A 115 -2.32 -4.31 16.75
N LEU A 116 -1.68 -3.27 16.21
CA LEU A 116 -0.26 -3.22 15.92
C LEU A 116 0.37 -1.94 16.47
N GLU A 117 1.61 -2.08 16.92
CA GLU A 117 2.41 -0.93 17.33
C GLU A 117 3.01 -0.26 16.08
N GLY A 118 2.61 0.99 15.84
CA GLY A 118 3.19 1.86 14.81
C GLY A 118 4.37 2.69 15.33
N GLY A 119 4.90 3.54 14.46
CA GLY A 119 6.02 4.44 14.76
C GLY A 119 5.63 5.72 15.49
N PRO A 120 6.64 6.46 16.00
CA PRO A 120 6.42 7.68 16.77
C PRO A 120 5.69 8.79 16.01
N ALA A 121 5.74 8.84 14.67
CA ALA A 121 5.04 9.84 13.88
C ALA A 121 3.51 9.68 13.93
N LEU A 122 3.00 8.50 14.31
CA LEU A 122 1.55 8.28 14.44
C LEU A 122 0.95 8.91 15.71
N GLY A 123 1.79 9.32 16.67
CA GLY A 123 1.31 9.94 17.91
C GLY A 123 0.38 9.02 18.70
N SER A 124 -0.88 9.42 18.84
CA SER A 124 -1.92 8.64 19.54
C SER A 124 -2.80 7.80 18.62
N ALA A 125 -2.56 7.81 17.29
CA ALA A 125 -3.32 6.98 16.37
C ALA A 125 -2.88 5.52 16.48
N SER A 126 -3.84 4.61 16.38
CA SER A 126 -3.62 3.17 16.31
C SER A 126 -3.25 2.76 14.89
N ALA A 127 -2.28 1.84 14.77
CA ALA A 127 -2.01 1.12 13.53
C ALA A 127 -2.60 -0.29 13.65
N GLY A 128 -3.13 -0.83 12.55
CA GLY A 128 -3.72 -2.16 12.61
C GLY A 128 -3.93 -2.80 11.25
N LEU A 129 -4.23 -4.09 11.29
CA LEU A 129 -4.73 -4.83 10.14
C LEU A 129 -6.19 -5.19 10.39
N VAL A 130 -7.02 -5.05 9.37
CA VAL A 130 -8.42 -5.46 9.41
C VAL A 130 -8.66 -6.55 8.39
N ARG A 131 -9.50 -7.52 8.77
CA ARG A 131 -10.09 -8.48 7.84
C ARG A 131 -11.60 -8.48 7.95
N ILE A 132 -12.27 -8.49 6.80
CA ILE A 132 -13.73 -8.55 6.70
C ILE A 132 -14.11 -9.58 5.63
N ALA A 133 -15.05 -10.46 5.95
CA ALA A 133 -15.49 -11.50 5.03
C ALA A 133 -16.14 -10.91 3.77
N ALA A 134 -16.01 -11.64 2.66
CA ALA A 134 -16.55 -11.21 1.36
C ALA A 134 -18.07 -10.99 1.42
N GLY A 135 -18.54 -9.93 0.75
CA GLY A 135 -19.97 -9.59 0.70
C GLY A 135 -20.57 -9.02 1.99
N LEU A 136 -19.77 -8.83 3.06
CA LEU A 136 -20.27 -8.21 4.29
C LEU A 136 -20.35 -6.69 4.19
N GLU A 137 -21.33 -6.14 4.89
CA GLU A 137 -21.46 -4.71 5.13
C GLU A 137 -20.74 -4.35 6.42
N PHE A 138 -19.87 -3.35 6.35
CA PHE A 138 -19.35 -2.67 7.53
C PHE A 138 -20.31 -1.53 7.87
N PRO A 139 -20.88 -1.53 9.08
CA PRO A 139 -21.96 -0.63 9.43
C PRO A 139 -21.53 0.83 9.39
N ASN A 140 -22.53 1.71 9.29
CA ASN A 140 -22.29 3.15 9.38
C ASN A 140 -21.59 3.50 10.69
N HIS A 141 -20.53 4.29 10.60
CA HIS A 141 -19.74 4.75 11.72
C HIS A 141 -19.20 6.15 11.45
N ARG A 142 -18.85 6.85 12.52
CA ARG A 142 -18.26 8.19 12.51
C ARG A 142 -16.80 8.12 12.93
N HIS A 143 -15.94 8.82 12.21
CA HIS A 143 -14.52 8.99 12.52
C HIS A 143 -14.31 10.06 13.59
N ILE A 144 -13.55 9.73 14.64
CA ILE A 144 -13.07 10.64 15.69
C ILE A 144 -11.55 10.75 15.52
N GLY A 145 -11.11 11.75 14.79
CA GLY A 145 -9.77 11.82 14.18
C GLY A 145 -9.78 11.32 12.74
N ALA A 146 -8.65 11.47 12.05
CA ALA A 146 -8.52 11.01 10.67
C ALA A 146 -8.22 9.51 10.61
N GLU A 147 -8.72 8.85 9.58
CA GLU A 147 -8.39 7.47 9.22
C GLU A 147 -7.70 7.41 7.85
N GLN A 148 -6.73 6.52 7.73
CA GLN A 148 -6.12 6.13 6.46
C GLN A 148 -6.17 4.62 6.28
N VAL A 149 -6.74 4.17 5.15
CA VAL A 149 -6.93 2.76 4.82
C VAL A 149 -6.16 2.42 3.54
N LEU A 150 -5.18 1.52 3.63
CA LEU A 150 -4.49 0.93 2.49
C LEU A 150 -5.03 -0.48 2.25
N VAL A 151 -5.79 -0.67 1.16
CA VAL A 151 -6.35 -1.98 0.82
C VAL A 151 -5.23 -2.92 0.33
N LEU A 152 -5.11 -4.07 0.96
CA LEU A 152 -4.09 -5.08 0.66
C LEU A 152 -4.64 -6.19 -0.24
N GLN A 153 -5.90 -6.57 -0.04
CA GLN A 153 -6.59 -7.62 -0.77
C GLN A 153 -8.10 -7.35 -0.79
N GLY A 154 -8.78 -7.79 -1.85
CA GLY A 154 -10.22 -7.57 -1.98
C GLY A 154 -10.52 -6.11 -2.31
N ALA A 155 -11.76 -5.70 -2.13
CA ALA A 155 -12.16 -4.31 -2.32
C ALA A 155 -13.45 -4.04 -1.53
N PHE A 156 -13.73 -2.76 -1.32
CA PHE A 156 -15.03 -2.32 -0.84
C PHE A 156 -15.58 -1.19 -1.70
N VAL A 157 -16.90 -1.03 -1.63
CA VAL A 157 -17.64 0.10 -2.19
C VAL A 157 -18.19 0.90 -1.03
N ASP A 158 -17.73 2.13 -0.89
CA ASP A 158 -18.23 3.09 0.09
C ASP A 158 -19.70 3.45 -0.21
N SER A 159 -20.43 3.89 0.81
CA SER A 159 -21.80 4.41 0.73
C SER A 159 -22.00 5.50 -0.33
N ALA A 160 -20.96 6.26 -0.66
CA ALA A 160 -20.94 7.25 -1.75
C ALA A 160 -20.80 6.63 -3.15
N GLY A 161 -20.62 5.32 -3.26
CA GLY A 161 -20.41 4.57 -4.51
C GLY A 161 -18.96 4.48 -4.97
N ALA A 162 -18.01 5.04 -4.22
CA ALA A 162 -16.59 4.97 -4.54
C ALA A 162 -16.04 3.58 -4.23
N ARG A 163 -15.43 2.93 -5.22
CA ARG A 163 -14.76 1.63 -5.04
C ARG A 163 -13.29 1.82 -4.69
N VAL A 164 -12.82 1.13 -3.66
CA VAL A 164 -11.42 1.12 -3.22
C VAL A 164 -10.91 -0.33 -3.22
N GLY A 165 -9.90 -0.61 -4.03
CA GLY A 165 -9.33 -1.94 -4.25
C GLY A 165 -7.83 -2.04 -3.93
N PRO A 166 -7.19 -3.18 -4.24
CA PRO A 166 -5.84 -3.47 -3.77
C PRO A 166 -4.82 -2.44 -4.21
N GLY A 167 -3.97 -2.01 -3.27
CA GLY A 167 -2.99 -0.96 -3.47
C GLY A 167 -3.58 0.46 -3.52
N GLN A 168 -4.87 0.66 -3.29
CA GLN A 168 -5.43 2.02 -3.17
C GLN A 168 -5.44 2.47 -1.71
N LEU A 169 -5.14 3.76 -1.51
CA LEU A 169 -5.23 4.44 -0.22
C LEU A 169 -6.51 5.26 -0.20
N ALA A 170 -7.32 5.10 0.85
CA ALA A 170 -8.46 5.96 1.16
C ALA A 170 -8.17 6.73 2.44
N THR A 171 -8.67 7.97 2.52
CA THR A 171 -8.52 8.82 3.70
C THR A 171 -9.87 9.37 4.10
N MET A 172 -10.21 9.21 5.37
CA MET A 172 -11.49 9.60 5.95
C MET A 172 -11.19 10.72 6.94
N PRO A 173 -11.68 11.96 6.71
CA PRO A 173 -11.42 13.08 7.61
C PRO A 173 -12.10 12.93 8.98
N ASP A 174 -11.58 13.63 9.99
CA ASP A 174 -12.23 13.76 11.28
C ASP A 174 -13.67 14.25 11.14
N GLY A 175 -14.59 13.60 11.86
CA GLY A 175 -16.01 13.90 11.87
C GLY A 175 -16.79 13.42 10.65
N SER A 176 -16.14 12.81 9.65
CA SER A 176 -16.84 12.14 8.56
C SER A 176 -17.54 10.87 9.04
N SER A 177 -18.59 10.46 8.33
CA SER A 177 -19.33 9.22 8.60
C SER A 177 -19.61 8.47 7.32
N HIS A 178 -19.50 7.14 7.39
CA HIS A 178 -19.83 6.28 6.28
C HIS A 178 -20.03 4.83 6.71
N GLY A 179 -20.61 4.04 5.81
CA GLY A 179 -20.55 2.59 5.82
C GLY A 179 -20.05 2.10 4.46
N PHE A 180 -19.65 0.83 4.37
CA PHE A 180 -19.18 0.27 3.10
C PHE A 180 -19.55 -1.21 2.96
N THR A 181 -19.61 -1.68 1.72
CA THR A 181 -19.84 -3.09 1.41
C THR A 181 -18.59 -3.71 0.81
N VAL A 182 -18.16 -4.85 1.35
CA VAL A 182 -17.07 -5.66 0.79
C VAL A 182 -17.55 -6.37 -0.47
N GLU A 183 -16.75 -6.35 -1.54
CA GLU A 183 -17.06 -7.07 -2.77
C GLU A 183 -17.13 -8.60 -2.53
N PRO A 184 -18.00 -9.34 -3.25
CA PRO A 184 -18.28 -10.75 -2.95
C PRO A 184 -17.18 -11.73 -3.37
N GLU A 185 -16.21 -11.31 -4.19
CA GLU A 185 -15.21 -12.21 -4.79
C GLU A 185 -14.17 -12.70 -3.77
N ARG A 186 -13.80 -11.85 -2.80
CA ARG A 186 -12.71 -12.14 -1.86
C ARG A 186 -12.85 -11.37 -0.56
N GLU A 187 -12.38 -11.97 0.52
CA GLU A 187 -12.23 -11.27 1.80
C GLU A 187 -11.36 -10.03 1.64
N LEU A 188 -11.79 -8.96 2.29
CA LEU A 188 -11.09 -7.69 2.34
C LEU A 188 -10.03 -7.75 3.44
N PHE A 189 -8.78 -7.48 3.07
CA PHE A 189 -7.72 -7.16 4.03
C PHE A 189 -7.24 -5.74 3.78
N TYR A 190 -7.10 -4.95 4.83
CA TYR A 190 -6.49 -3.63 4.74
C TYR A 190 -5.61 -3.32 5.94
N ALA A 191 -4.59 -2.48 5.70
CA ALA A 191 -3.82 -1.81 6.73
C ALA A 191 -4.48 -0.47 7.05
N VAL A 192 -4.59 -0.13 8.34
CA VAL A 192 -5.27 1.07 8.78
C VAL A 192 -4.44 1.83 9.80
N VAL A 193 -4.43 3.15 9.68
CA VAL A 193 -4.11 4.07 10.77
C VAL A 193 -5.37 4.82 11.12
N VAL A 194 -5.84 4.68 12.35
CA VAL A 194 -7.12 5.20 12.82
C VAL A 194 -6.97 5.72 14.24
N SER A 195 -7.69 6.78 14.56
CA SER A 195 -7.70 7.32 15.92
C SER A 195 -8.77 6.63 16.77
N GLU A 196 -10.04 6.82 16.42
CA GLU A 196 -11.18 6.14 17.03
C GLU A 196 -12.38 6.23 16.06
N ILE A 197 -13.24 5.21 16.06
CA ILE A 197 -14.54 5.23 15.38
C ILE A 197 -15.69 5.05 16.38
N GLU A 198 -16.84 5.63 16.06
CA GLU A 198 -18.07 5.55 16.86
C GLU A 198 -19.23 5.03 15.98
N PHE A 199 -19.86 3.94 16.41
CA PHE A 199 -21.02 3.34 15.75
C PHE A 199 -22.32 4.03 16.19
N ASP A 200 -23.40 3.83 15.43
CA ASP A 200 -24.71 4.44 15.70
C ASP A 200 -25.30 4.06 17.08
N ASP A 201 -24.88 2.94 17.67
CA ASP A 201 -25.29 2.50 19.01
C ASP A 201 -24.45 3.10 20.15
N GLY A 202 -23.48 3.96 19.81
CA GLY A 202 -22.55 4.61 20.73
C GLY A 202 -21.33 3.78 21.09
N THR A 203 -21.20 2.55 20.57
CA THR A 203 -20.00 1.73 20.75
C THR A 203 -18.81 2.38 20.04
N ARG A 204 -17.64 2.31 20.66
CA ARG A 204 -16.40 2.82 20.09
C ARG A 204 -15.37 1.73 19.90
N ALA A 205 -14.57 1.85 18.85
CA ALA A 205 -13.44 1.00 18.56
C ALA A 205 -12.27 1.88 18.10
N PRO A 206 -11.02 1.39 18.22
CA PRO A 206 -9.91 1.97 17.46
C PRO A 206 -10.31 2.10 15.99
#